data_AF-A0A9J6GS67-F1
#
_entry.id   AF-A0A9J6GS67-F1
#
_cell.length_a   1.000
_cell.length_b   1.000
_cell.length_c   1.000
_cell.angle_alpha   90.00
_cell.angle_beta   90.00
_cell.angle_gamma   90.00
#
_symmetry.space_group_name_H-M   'P 1'
#
loop_
_entity.id
_entity.type
_entity.pdbx_description
1 polymer ?
#
loop_
_entity_poly.entity_id
_entity_poly.type
_entity_poly.pdbx_seq_one_letter_code
_entity_poly.pdbx_strand_id
1 'polypeptide(L)'
;MAVLHAFEYVIFAAIVGGNIALGLYFSFDQKARHGGDTYEVFLGKRSLAMFPLAVSVLASMMSALGIIGFSAHYYAFGVHMLWSTVPILLVTPINANIIVPVFYKLKITSVFEVST
;
A
#
# COMPACT_ATOMS: atom_id res chain seq x y z
N MET A 1 -9.76 7.42 34.74
CA MET A 1 -11.02 6.67 34.83
C MET A 1 -11.56 6.53 33.42
N ALA A 2 -11.69 5.29 32.95
CA ALA A 2 -12.04 4.95 31.59
C ALA A 2 -13.50 5.28 31.29
N VAL A 3 -13.74 6.49 30.78
CA VAL A 3 -14.92 6.74 29.95
C VAL A 3 -14.43 6.58 28.51
N LEU A 4 -14.24 5.33 28.09
CA LEU A 4 -14.16 5.05 26.65
C LEU A 4 -15.52 5.48 26.11
N HIS A 5 -15.53 6.56 25.34
CA HIS A 5 -16.75 7.04 24.74
C HIS A 5 -17.27 5.90 23.86
N ALA A 6 -18.45 5.35 24.14
CA ALA A 6 -19.02 4.20 23.41
C ALA A 6 -18.93 4.39 21.88
N PHE A 7 -18.93 5.64 21.44
CA PHE A 7 -18.66 6.09 20.08
C PHE A 7 -17.34 5.60 19.47
N GLU A 8 -16.22 5.60 20.20
CA GLU A 8 -14.91 5.15 19.71
C GLU A 8 -14.93 3.65 19.37
N TYR A 9 -15.59 2.86 20.23
CA TYR A 9 -15.76 1.43 20.01
C TYR A 9 -16.67 1.15 18.79
N VAL A 10 -17.74 1.94 18.63
CA VAL A 10 -18.63 1.83 17.47
C VAL A 10 -17.88 2.13 16.17
N ILE A 11 -17.06 3.19 16.12
CA ILE A 11 -16.23 3.51 14.95
C ILE A 11 -15.23 2.40 14.67
N PHE A 12 -14.54 1.90 15.71
CA PHE A 12 -13.57 0.81 15.55
C PHE A 12 -14.24 -0.45 14.98
N ALA A 13 -15.38 -0.86 15.54
CA ALA A 13 -16.14 -2.01 15.08
C ALA A 13 -16.65 -1.80 13.64
N ALA A 14 -17.09 -0.59 13.28
CA ALA A 14 -17.55 -0.28 11.93
C ALA A 14 -16.42 -0.37 10.89
N ILE A 15 -15.23 0.19 11.20
CA ILE A 15 -14.07 0.15 10.30
C ILE A 15 -13.59 -1.30 10.13
N VAL A 16 -13.40 -2.03 11.23
CA VAL A 16 -12.95 -3.42 11.18
C VAL A 16 -13.98 -4.30 10.46
N GLY A 17 -15.25 -4.17 10.83
CA GLY A 17 -16.36 -4.87 10.19
C GLY A 17 -16.45 -4.58 8.70
N GLY A 18 -16.28 -3.32 8.29
CA GLY A 18 -16.26 -2.93 6.87
C GLY A 18 -15.11 -3.56 6.09
N ASN A 19 -13.89 -3.57 6.64
CA ASN A 19 -12.74 -4.20 6.00
C ASN A 19 -12.93 -5.72 5.86
N ILE A 20 -13.44 -6.38 6.90
CA ILE A 20 -13.76 -7.82 6.86
C ILE A 20 -14.87 -8.10 5.85
N ALA A 21 -15.93 -7.29 5.82
CA ALA A 21 -17.04 -7.46 4.89
C ALA A 21 -16.57 -7.31 3.43
N LEU A 22 -15.71 -6.34 3.12
CA LEU A 22 -15.08 -6.21 1.81
C LEU A 22 -14.23 -7.44 1.46
N GLY A 23 -13.41 -7.92 2.39
CA GLY A 23 -12.62 -9.14 2.20
C GLY A 23 -13.48 -10.39 1.93
N LEU A 24 -14.57 -10.56 2.69
CA LEU A 24 -15.53 -11.65 2.50
C LEU A 24 -16.29 -11.52 1.19
N TYR A 25 -16.72 -10.32 0.81
CA TYR A 25 -17.39 -10.07 -0.47
C TYR A 25 -16.50 -10.51 -1.65
N PHE A 26 -15.23 -10.09 -1.67
CA PHE A 26 -14.27 -10.53 -2.69
C PHE A 26 -13.91 -12.02 -2.60
N SER A 27 -14.03 -12.64 -1.43
CA SER A 27 -13.77 -14.07 -1.24
C SER A 27 -14.91 -14.97 -1.76
N PHE A 28 -16.17 -14.54 -1.60
CA PHE A 28 -17.35 -15.28 -2.05
C PHE A 28 -17.72 -15.00 -3.51
N ASP A 29 -17.28 -13.87 -4.09
CA ASP A 29 -17.50 -13.60 -5.51
C ASP A 29 -16.75 -14.62 -6.39
N GLN A 30 -17.51 -15.59 -6.93
CA GLN A 30 -16.98 -16.68 -7.75
C GLN A 30 -16.43 -16.18 -9.10
N LYS A 31 -16.77 -14.95 -9.52
CA LYS A 31 -16.22 -14.25 -10.69
C LYS A 31 -14.78 -13.81 -10.48
N ALA A 32 -14.39 -13.43 -9.26
CA ALA A 32 -12.98 -13.23 -8.89
C ALA A 32 -12.16 -14.53 -8.86
N ARG A 33 -12.83 -15.70 -8.73
CA ARG A 33 -12.20 -17.03 -8.73
C ARG A 33 -12.11 -17.69 -10.12
N HIS A 34 -12.94 -17.31 -11.09
CA HIS A 34 -12.98 -17.91 -12.43
C HIS A 34 -12.09 -17.22 -13.48
N GLY A 35 -11.48 -16.08 -13.15
CA GLY A 35 -10.34 -15.51 -13.90
C GLY A 35 -9.04 -16.20 -13.47
N GLY A 36 -8.89 -17.46 -13.87
CA GLY A 36 -7.91 -18.42 -13.36
C GLY A 36 -6.46 -18.16 -13.75
N ASP A 37 -5.94 -16.98 -13.44
CA ASP A 37 -4.50 -16.76 -13.48
C ASP A 37 -4.13 -15.86 -12.30
N THR A 38 -3.18 -16.31 -11.47
CA THR A 38 -2.52 -15.47 -10.44
C THR A 38 -2.14 -14.11 -11.04
N TYR A 39 -1.80 -14.11 -12.33
CA TYR A 39 -1.59 -12.94 -13.17
C TYR A 39 -2.72 -11.89 -13.11
N GLU A 40 -4.00 -12.26 -13.18
CA GLU A 40 -5.12 -11.30 -13.20
C GLU A 40 -5.35 -10.62 -11.85
N VAL A 41 -5.13 -11.36 -10.76
CA VAL A 41 -5.28 -10.86 -9.39
C VAL A 41 -4.12 -9.96 -9.00
N PHE A 42 -2.88 -10.29 -9.39
CA PHE A 42 -1.70 -9.48 -9.09
C PHE A 42 -1.52 -8.27 -10.01
N LEU A 43 -1.97 -8.34 -11.28
CA LEU A 43 -1.72 -7.27 -12.26
C LEU A 43 -2.97 -6.45 -12.61
N GLY A 44 -4.16 -6.79 -12.10
CA GLY A 44 -5.38 -6.00 -12.32
C GLY A 44 -5.64 -5.72 -13.80
N LYS A 45 -5.47 -6.74 -14.66
CA LYS A 45 -5.57 -6.66 -16.12
C LYS A 45 -4.63 -5.63 -16.80
N ARG A 46 -3.53 -5.19 -16.16
CA ARG A 46 -2.65 -4.10 -16.64
C ARG A 46 -3.40 -2.81 -17.04
N SER A 47 -4.66 -2.67 -16.63
CA SER A 47 -5.56 -1.57 -17.03
C SER A 47 -5.86 -0.63 -15.87
N LEU A 48 -5.31 -0.92 -14.69
CA LEU A 48 -5.38 0.00 -13.55
C LEU A 48 -4.75 1.32 -13.96
N ALA A 49 -5.57 2.37 -13.94
CA ALA A 49 -5.11 3.73 -14.20
C ALA A 49 -3.95 4.08 -13.25
N MET A 50 -3.07 4.98 -13.69
CA MET A 50 -1.87 5.36 -12.94
C MET A 50 -2.19 5.86 -11.52
N PHE A 51 -3.34 6.53 -11.36
CA PHE A 51 -3.78 7.09 -10.09
C PHE A 51 -4.14 6.03 -9.03
N PRO A 52 -5.09 5.08 -9.26
CA PRO A 52 -5.38 4.03 -8.29
C PRO A 52 -4.18 3.11 -8.02
N LEU A 53 -3.30 2.90 -9.01
CA LEU A 53 -2.06 2.16 -8.80
C LEU A 53 -1.14 2.88 -7.80
N ALA A 54 -0.91 4.18 -7.99
CA ALA A 54 -0.09 4.99 -7.07
C ALA A 54 -0.67 5.01 -5.65
N VAL A 55 -2.00 5.16 -5.51
CA VAL A 55 -2.68 5.13 -4.21
C VAL A 55 -2.50 3.77 -3.52
N SER A 56 -2.60 2.67 -4.25
CA SER A 56 -2.37 1.33 -3.68
C SER A 56 -0.93 1.13 -3.22
N VAL A 57 0.05 1.62 -3.98
CA VAL A 57 1.48 1.55 -3.60
C VAL A 57 1.74 2.39 -2.36
N LEU A 58 1.21 3.61 -2.29
CA LEU A 58 1.30 4.46 -1.11
C LEU A 58 0.65 3.79 0.11
N ALA A 59 -0.54 3.21 -0.06
CA ALA A 59 -1.23 2.49 1.01
C ALA A 59 -0.37 1.33 1.57
N SER A 60 0.30 0.57 0.70
CA SER A 60 1.19 -0.53 1.11
C SER A 60 2.46 -0.08 1.85
N MET A 61 2.92 1.15 1.61
CA MET A 61 4.10 1.71 2.31
C MET A 61 3.76 2.24 3.69
N MET A 62 2.51 2.63 3.93
CA MET A 62 2.10 3.24 5.18
C MET A 62 1.90 2.18 6.28
N SER A 63 2.57 2.38 7.40
CA SER A 63 2.46 1.51 8.58
C SER A 63 2.19 2.32 9.85
N ALA A 64 1.36 1.78 10.74
CA ALA A 64 1.02 2.40 12.02
C ALA A 64 2.25 2.62 12.90
N LEU A 65 3.19 1.66 12.90
CA LEU A 65 4.46 1.79 13.62
C LEU A 65 5.31 2.93 13.07
N GLY A 66 5.26 3.16 11.76
CA GLY A 66 5.94 4.28 11.12
C GLY A 66 5.45 5.60 11.69
N ILE A 67 4.14 5.84 11.71
CA ILE A 67 3.54 7.09 12.20
C ILE A 67 3.90 7.36 13.67
N ILE A 68 3.78 6.35 14.53
CA ILE A 68 4.16 6.45 15.94
C ILE A 68 5.66 6.75 16.05
N GLY A 69 6.50 6.05 15.28
CA GLY A 69 7.94 6.25 15.25
C GLY A 69 8.35 7.66 14.80
N PHE A 70 7.73 8.19 13.74
CA PHE A 70 7.93 9.57 13.29
C PHE A 70 7.58 10.56 14.42
N SER A 71 6.41 10.41 15.05
CA SER A 71 5.99 11.32 16.13
C SER A 71 6.93 11.28 17.35
N ALA A 72 7.38 10.08 17.74
CA ALA A 72 8.35 9.91 18.81
C ALA A 72 9.71 10.53 18.47
N HIS A 73 10.15 10.39 17.22
CA HIS A 73 11.39 10.99 16.74
C HIS A 73 11.31 12.53 16.71
N TYR A 74 10.21 13.09 16.22
CA TYR A 74 9.98 14.55 16.26
C TYR A 74 9.96 15.10 17.69
N TYR A 75 9.37 14.35 18.62
CA TYR A 75 9.35 14.73 20.02
C TYR A 75 10.74 14.68 20.68
N ALA A 76 11.57 13.69 20.33
CA ALA A 76 12.88 13.48 20.94
C ALA A 76 14.02 14.31 20.30
N PHE A 77 14.03 14.45 18.97
CA PHE A 77 15.14 15.01 18.20
C PHE A 77 14.76 16.28 17.40
N GLY A 78 13.51 16.73 17.51
CA GLY A 78 13.02 17.90 16.77
C GLY A 78 12.84 17.63 15.27
N VAL A 79 12.87 18.70 14.46
CA VAL A 79 12.46 18.68 13.05
C VAL A 79 13.51 18.19 12.06
N HIS A 80 14.66 17.71 12.52
CA HIS A 80 15.77 17.29 11.64
C HIS A 80 15.36 16.19 10.65
N MET A 81 14.41 15.34 11.05
CA MET A 81 13.88 14.25 10.22
C MET A 81 13.24 14.73 8.91
N LEU A 82 12.81 15.99 8.80
CA LEU A 82 12.31 16.58 7.55
C LEU A 82 13.38 16.62 6.44
N TRP A 83 14.66 16.58 6.80
CA TRP A 83 15.74 16.49 5.82
C TRP A 83 15.68 15.20 4.99
N SER A 84 15.04 14.15 5.52
CA SER A 84 14.81 12.88 4.79
C SER A 84 13.85 13.02 3.61
N THR A 85 13.03 14.08 3.55
CA THR A 85 12.12 14.33 2.42
C THR A 85 12.87 14.75 1.16
N VAL A 86 13.99 15.46 1.29
CA VAL A 86 14.82 15.92 0.17
C VAL A 86 15.34 14.76 -0.71
N PRO A 87 16.03 13.73 -0.17
CA PRO A 87 16.47 12.61 -0.98
C PRO A 87 15.31 11.80 -1.58
N ILE A 88 14.17 11.69 -0.88
CA ILE A 88 12.97 11.02 -1.41
C ILE A 88 12.48 11.72 -2.68
N LEU A 89 12.41 13.05 -2.67
CA LEU A 89 11.99 13.84 -3.83
C LEU A 89 12.98 13.71 -5.00
N LEU A 90 14.28 13.60 -4.72
CA LEU A 90 15.32 13.45 -5.76
C LEU A 90 15.36 12.03 -6.36
N VAL A 91 15.11 10.99 -5.55
CA VAL A 91 15.12 9.60 -6.00
C VAL A 91 13.86 9.23 -6.78
N THR A 92 12.72 9.89 -6.50
CA THR A 92 11.44 9.64 -7.19
C THR A 92 11.52 9.75 -8.73
N PRO A 93 12.06 10.82 -9.35
CA PRO A 93 12.18 10.92 -10.80
C PRO A 93 13.17 9.90 -11.39
N ILE A 94 14.23 9.55 -10.65
CA ILE A 94 15.21 8.53 -11.06
C ILE A 94 14.52 7.16 -11.15
N ASN A 95 13.72 6.80 -10.14
CA ASN A 95 12.96 5.56 -10.12
C ASN A 95 11.94 5.51 -11.28
N ALA A 96 11.21 6.60 -11.51
CA ALA A 96 10.23 6.70 -12.59
C ALA A 96 10.84 6.57 -14.00
N ASN A 97 12.03 7.14 -14.24
CA ASN A 97 12.64 7.18 -15.58
C ASN A 97 13.62 6.04 -15.87
N ILE A 98 14.17 5.37 -14.84
CA ILE A 98 15.19 4.34 -15.03
C ILE A 98 14.66 2.98 -14.59
N ILE A 99 14.14 2.88 -13.37
CA ILE A 99 13.77 1.60 -12.76
C ILE A 99 12.47 1.07 -13.39
N VAL A 100 11.41 1.88 -13.43
CA VAL A 100 10.11 1.50 -14.01
C VAL A 100 10.23 1.00 -15.47
N PRO A 101 10.90 1.69 -16.41
CA PRO A 101 11.00 1.21 -17.79
C PRO A 101 11.87 -0.05 -17.93
N VAL A 102 12.85 -0.26 -17.05
CA VAL A 102 13.63 -1.50 -17.03
C VAL A 102 12.74 -2.67 -16.64
N PHE A 103 12.01 -2.57 -15.52
CA PHE A 103 11.07 -3.62 -15.09
C PHE A 103 9.96 -3.89 -16.13
N TYR A 104 9.46 -2.84 -16.79
CA TYR A 104 8.46 -3.00 -17.85
C TYR A 104 9.00 -3.75 -19.09
N LYS A 105 10.27 -3.51 -19.46
CA LYS A 105 10.94 -4.21 -20.58
C LYS A 105 11.23 -5.68 -20.30
N LEU A 106 11.57 -6.02 -19.05
CA LEU A 106 11.86 -7.40 -18.67
C LEU A 106 10.60 -8.29 -18.55
N LYS A 107 9.39 -7.71 -18.57
CA LYS A 107 8.09 -8.41 -18.43
C LYS A 107 7.98 -9.38 -17.23
N ILE A 108 8.90 -9.29 -16.27
CA ILE A 108 8.91 -10.06 -15.03
C ILE A 108 7.76 -9.65 -14.13
N THR A 109 7.06 -10.66 -13.61
CA THR A 109 5.89 -10.52 -12.74
C THR A 109 6.26 -10.45 -11.26
N SER A 110 7.45 -10.96 -10.92
CA SER A 110 8.05 -10.90 -9.58
C SER A 110 9.52 -10.49 -9.70
N VAL A 111 10.01 -9.71 -8.74
CA VAL A 111 11.44 -9.36 -8.62
C VAL A 111 12.31 -10.62 -8.48
N PHE A 112 11.72 -11.74 -8.07
CA PHE A 112 12.38 -13.04 -7.87
C PHE A 112 12.06 -14.07 -8.96
N GLU A 113 11.52 -13.67 -10.11
CA GLU A 113 11.26 -14.60 -11.21
C GLU A 113 12.59 -15.05 -11.83
N VAL A 114 13.02 -16.27 -11.48
CA VAL A 114 14.20 -16.91 -12.05
C VAL A 114 13.78 -17.61 -13.34
N SER A 115 14.13 -17.04 -14.50
CA SER A 115 13.96 -17.71 -15.79
C SER A 115 14.84 -18.95 -15.83
N THR A 116 14.26 -20.12 -15.62
CA THR A 116 14.86 -21.40 -16.05
C THR A 116 14.23 -21.81 -17.36
#